data_AF-A0A959Z1K1-F1
#
_entry.id   AF-A0A959Z1K1-F1
#
_cell.length_a   1.000
_cell.length_b   1.000
_cell.length_c   1.000
_cell.angle_alpha   90.00
_cell.angle_beta   90.00
_cell.angle_gamma   90.00
#
_symmetry.space_group_name_H-M   'P 1'
#
loop_
_entity.id
_entity.type
_entity.pdbx_description
1 polymer ?
#
loop_
_entity_poly.entity_id
_entity_poly.type
_entity_poly.pdbx_seq_one_letter_code
_entity_poly.pdbx_strand_id
1 'polypeptide(L)' 'LQDLERMERDTTGVRQAVVVGGGLIGVELAEMLHSRGIHVTFLVREPRFWGRVLPEAGSHLI' A
#
# COMPACT_ATOMS: atom_id res chain seq x y z
N LEU A 1 -8.24 -16.42 -2.82
CA LEU A 1 -7.50 -16.59 -1.55
C LEU A 1 -6.02 -16.91 -1.77
N GLN A 2 -5.65 -17.65 -2.82
CA GLN A 2 -4.26 -18.03 -3.11
C GLN A 2 -3.24 -16.87 -3.07
N ASP A 3 -3.56 -15.69 -3.60
CA ASP A 3 -2.63 -14.55 -3.57
C ASP A 3 -2.43 -13.99 -2.16
N LEU A 4 -3.48 -13.95 -1.34
CA LEU A 4 -3.39 -13.52 0.05
C LEU A 4 -2.51 -14.46 0.88
N GLU A 5 -2.77 -15.77 0.78
CA GLU A 5 -1.99 -16.80 1.47
C GLU A 5 -0.51 -16.74 1.09
N ARG A 6 -0.23 -16.50 -0.20
CA ARG A 6 1.12 -16.31 -0.70
C ARG A 6 1.75 -15.04 -0.15
N MET A 7 1.04 -13.92 -0.13
CA MET A 7 1.52 -12.68 0.47
C MET A 7 1.83 -12.83 1.96
N GLU A 8 0.99 -13.52 2.74
CA GLU A 8 1.24 -13.69 4.18
C GLU A 8 2.49 -14.54 4.45
N ARG A 9 2.64 -15.64 3.71
CA ARG A 9 3.85 -16.46 3.80
C ARG A 9 5.10 -15.66 3.40
N ASP A 10 5.03 -14.96 2.28
CA ASP A 10 6.21 -14.31 1.69
C ASP A 10 6.60 -13.02 2.45
N THR A 11 5.72 -12.47 3.30
CA THR A 11 6.00 -11.31 4.15
C THR A 11 6.51 -11.65 5.54
N THR A 12 6.61 -12.94 5.88
CA THR A 12 7.16 -13.37 7.17
C THR A 12 8.62 -12.96 7.32
N GLY A 13 8.95 -12.20 8.36
CA GLY A 13 10.31 -11.73 8.63
C GLY A 13 10.78 -10.56 7.74
N VAL A 14 9.91 -10.07 6.83
CA VAL A 14 10.18 -8.88 6.03
C VAL A 14 10.15 -7.65 6.94
N ARG A 15 11.12 -6.74 6.75
CA ARG A 15 11.21 -5.49 7.52
C ARG A 15 10.86 -4.25 6.70
N GLN A 16 10.95 -4.35 5.37
CA GLN A 16 10.71 -3.26 4.45
C GLN A 16 9.97 -3.76 3.21
N ALA A 17 9.01 -2.99 2.72
CA ALA A 17 8.25 -3.30 1.52
C ALA A 17 8.05 -2.05 0.66
N VAL A 18 7.92 -2.23 -0.65
CA VAL A 18 7.52 -1.17 -1.57
C VAL A 18 6.19 -1.56 -2.19
N VAL A 19 5.18 -0.71 -2.06
CA VAL A 19 3.88 -0.88 -2.71
C VAL A 19 3.80 0.09 -3.89
N VAL A 20 3.57 -0.44 -5.09
CA VAL A 20 3.54 0.34 -6.34
C VAL A 20 2.11 0.49 -6.84
N GLY A 21 1.67 1.74 -7.00
CA GLY A 21 0.35 2.08 -7.55
C GLY A 21 -0.61 2.67 -6.50
N GLY A 22 -1.22 3.81 -6.84
CA GLY A 22 -2.08 4.59 -5.94
C GLY A 22 -3.55 4.17 -5.89
N GLY A 23 -3.90 2.94 -6.25
CA GLY A 23 -5.30 2.45 -6.20
C GLY A 23 -5.73 2.05 -4.79
N LEU A 24 -7.03 1.81 -4.58
CA LEU A 24 -7.58 1.37 -3.29
C LEU A 24 -6.85 0.14 -2.73
N ILE A 25 -6.64 -0.89 -3.55
CA ILE A 25 -5.92 -2.11 -3.15
C ILE A 25 -4.49 -1.80 -2.69
N GLY A 26 -3.81 -0.86 -3.36
CA GLY A 26 -2.45 -0.45 -2.97
C GLY A 26 -2.43 0.25 -1.61
N VAL A 27 -3.43 1.09 -1.34
CA VAL A 27 -3.58 1.77 -0.05
C VAL A 27 -3.88 0.76 1.07
N GLU A 28 -4.86 -0.12 0.87
CA GLU A 28 -5.23 -1.16 1.84
C GLU A 28 -4.04 -2.11 2.11
N LEU A 29 -3.28 -2.46 1.08
CA LEU A 29 -2.11 -3.30 1.24
C LEU A 29 -0.99 -2.58 2.00
N ALA A 30 -0.75 -1.29 1.70
CA ALA A 30 0.25 -0.50 2.42
C ALA A 30 -0.11 -0.40 3.91
N GLU A 31 -1.39 -0.19 4.23
CA GLU A 31 -1.90 -0.18 5.61
C GLU A 31 -1.74 -1.54 6.29
N MET A 32 -2.10 -2.63 5.61
CA MET A 32 -1.98 -3.99 6.14
C MET A 32 -0.52 -4.36 6.46
N LEU A 33 0.42 -4.03 5.58
CA LEU A 33 1.84 -4.29 5.83
C LEU A 33 2.38 -3.39 6.96
N HIS A 34 1.96 -2.12 6.99
CA HIS A 34 2.36 -1.18 8.02
C HIS A 34 1.87 -1.59 9.42
N SER A 35 0.61 -2.03 9.55
CA SER A 35 0.05 -2.51 10.83
C SER A 35 0.76 -3.76 11.37
N ARG A 36 1.47 -4.50 10.51
CA ARG A 36 2.34 -5.63 10.87
C ARG A 36 3.78 -5.22 11.23
N GLY A 37 4.07 -3.93 11.31
CA GLY A 37 5.40 -3.40 11.67
C GLY A 37 6.41 -3.40 10.53
N ILE A 38 5.96 -3.60 9.29
CA ILE A 38 6.81 -3.52 8.10
C ILE A 38 6.91 -2.05 7.68
N HIS A 39 8.13 -1.56 7.46
CA HIS A 39 8.32 -0.22 6.92
C HIS A 39 7.93 -0.19 5.43
N VAL A 40 6.88 0.53 5.09
CA VAL A 40 6.35 0.58 3.72
C VAL A 40 6.74 1.87 3.04
N THR A 41 7.30 1.76 1.83
CA THR A 41 7.41 2.87 0.88
C THR A 41 6.27 2.76 -0.13
N PHE A 42 5.44 3.79 -0.22
CA PHE A 42 4.33 3.83 -1.16
C PHE A 42 4.70 4.66 -2.40
N LEU A 43 4.85 3.98 -3.55
CA LEU A 43 5.27 4.59 -4.81
C LEU A 43 4.06 4.78 -5.72
N VAL A 44 3.65 6.04 -5.87
CA VAL A 44 2.56 6.44 -6.76
C VAL A 44 3.15 7.29 -7.89
N ARG A 45 2.76 6.99 -9.14
CA ARG A 45 3.20 7.75 -10.31
C ARG A 45 2.48 9.09 -10.40
N GLU A 46 1.20 9.10 -10.04
CA GLU A 46 0.34 10.26 -10.04
C GLU A 46 0.62 11.19 -8.85
N PRO A 47 0.27 12.49 -8.94
CA PRO A 47 0.53 13.45 -7.85
C PRO A 47 -0.18 13.13 -6.53
N ARG A 48 -1.22 12.29 -6.57
CA ARG A 48 -2.09 11.98 -5.44
C ARG A 48 -2.67 10.58 -5.57
N PHE A 49 -2.81 9.86 -4.45
CA PHE A 49 -3.34 8.49 -4.47
C PHE A 49 -4.86 8.51 -4.62
N TRP A 50 -5.42 7.52 -5.30
CA TRP A 50 -6.85 7.33 -5.49
C TRP A 50 -7.61 8.57 -6.00
N GLY A 51 -6.93 9.48 -6.71
CA GLY A 51 -7.43 10.81 -7.04
C GLY A 51 -8.62 10.86 -8.00
N ARG A 52 -9.02 9.73 -8.61
CA ARG A 52 -10.25 9.60 -9.39
C ARG A 52 -11.51 9.51 -8.51
N VAL A 53 -11.35 9.14 -7.25
CA VAL A 53 -12.45 8.90 -6.30
C VAL A 53 -12.37 9.89 -5.14
N LEU A 54 -11.17 10.12 -4.60
CA LEU A 54 -11.00 11.02 -3.46
C LEU A 54 -10.90 12.49 -3.88
N PRO A 55 -11.50 13.41 -3.10
CA PRO A 55 -11.20 14.83 -3.18
C PRO A 55 -9.71 15.09 -2.95
N GLU A 56 -9.22 16.22 -3.46
CA GLU A 56 -7.81 16.58 -3.38
C GLU A 56 -7.26 16.53 -1.94
N ALA A 57 -7.97 17.14 -0.98
CA ALA A 57 -7.58 17.16 0.43
C ALA A 57 -7.40 15.76 1.05
N GLY A 58 -8.07 14.73 0.52
CA GLY A 58 -7.99 13.36 1.04
C GLY A 58 -7.02 12.45 0.28
N SER A 59 -6.35 12.94 -0.76
CA SER A 59 -5.53 12.12 -1.68
C SER A 59 -4.06 12.51 -1.74
N HIS A 60 -3.67 13.59 -1.07
CA HIS A 60 -2.27 14.01 -0.98
C HIS A 60 -1.49 13.12 0.00
N LEU A 61 -0.29 12.74 -0.39
CA LEU A 61 0.69 12.11 0.49
C LEU A 61 1.53 13.22 1.15
N ILE A 62 1.82 13.08 2.44
CA ILE A 62 2.59 14.04 3.25
C ILE A 62 4.04 13.57 3.36
#